data_AF-A0A350DG53-F1
#
_entry.id   AF-A0A350DG53-F1
#
_cell.length_a   1.000
_cell.length_b   1.000
_cell.length_c   1.000
_cell.angle_alpha   90.00
_cell.angle_beta   90.00
_cell.angle_gamma   90.00
#
_symmetry.space_group_name_H-M   'P 1'
#
loop_
_entity.id
_entity.type
_entity.pdbx_description
1 polymer ?
#
loop_
_entity_poly.entity_id
_entity_poly.type
_entity_poly.pdbx_seq_one_letter_code
_entity_poly.pdbx_strand_id
1 'polypeptide(L)'
;LFDVLLGDEHGLAVAVLDDQVVTDKLSGIPAAYQRESDFLEHPTFNRYRSETEMLRYLKRLENKDLSLAHAMIPLGSCTMKLNATSEMIPVSWPAFSNLHPFAPRDQVAGYHQMIDELAAFLVEVTGYDHISMQPNSGAQGEYAGLLAIRRYQAAQGEAHRDVCLIPSSAHGTNPASAAMLSMEVVVVECDANGNIDLEDLTRKAQQHSERLSAVMITYPSTHGVFESHV
;
A
#
# COMPACT_ATOMS: atom_id res chain seq x y z
N LEU A 1 -33.80 -14.15 -18.35
CA LEU A 1 -33.71 -12.87 -19.11
C LEU A 1 -34.43 -13.01 -20.44
N PHE A 2 -34.12 -14.03 -21.26
CA PHE A 2 -34.82 -14.25 -22.54
C PHE A 2 -36.30 -14.57 -22.35
N ASP A 3 -36.69 -15.44 -21.41
CA ASP A 3 -38.11 -15.70 -21.12
C ASP A 3 -38.85 -14.44 -20.66
N VAL A 4 -38.18 -13.58 -19.88
CA VAL A 4 -38.74 -12.32 -19.37
C VAL A 4 -38.94 -11.29 -20.49
N LEU A 5 -38.07 -11.28 -21.51
CA LEU A 5 -38.11 -10.30 -22.60
C LEU A 5 -38.90 -10.79 -23.83
N LEU A 6 -38.98 -12.11 -24.04
CA LEU A 6 -39.47 -12.73 -25.28
C LEU A 6 -40.62 -13.73 -25.05
N GLY A 7 -40.94 -14.07 -23.78
CA GLY A 7 -41.93 -15.09 -23.43
C GLY A 7 -41.42 -16.53 -23.62
N ASP A 8 -42.17 -17.52 -23.14
CA ASP A 8 -41.68 -18.91 -22.98
C ASP A 8 -41.52 -19.71 -24.30
N GLU A 9 -41.99 -19.18 -25.44
CA GLU A 9 -41.96 -19.86 -26.75
C GLU A 9 -40.82 -19.41 -27.68
N HIS A 10 -39.80 -18.72 -27.17
CA HIS A 10 -38.74 -18.18 -28.02
C HIS A 10 -37.76 -19.23 -28.56
N GLY A 11 -37.73 -20.45 -28.01
CA GLY A 11 -36.89 -21.55 -28.51
C GLY A 11 -35.37 -21.29 -28.45
N LEU A 12 -34.93 -20.34 -27.62
CA LEU A 12 -33.52 -19.99 -27.44
C LEU A 12 -33.06 -20.59 -26.11
N ALA A 13 -31.91 -21.25 -26.09
CA ALA A 13 -31.30 -21.72 -24.86
C ALA A 13 -29.90 -21.12 -24.74
N VAL A 14 -29.57 -20.56 -23.57
CA VAL A 14 -28.26 -19.94 -23.34
C VAL A 14 -27.13 -20.92 -23.64
N ALA A 15 -27.26 -22.18 -23.24
CA ALA A 15 -26.27 -23.22 -23.53
C ALA A 15 -26.08 -23.47 -25.03
N VAL A 16 -27.15 -23.45 -25.83
CA VAL A 16 -27.07 -23.65 -27.29
C VAL A 16 -26.40 -22.46 -27.97
N LEU A 17 -26.72 -21.25 -27.52
CA LEU A 17 -26.08 -20.02 -28.03
C LEU A 17 -24.60 -19.95 -27.63
N ASP A 18 -24.26 -20.37 -26.41
CA ASP A 18 -22.87 -20.46 -25.94
C ASP A 18 -22.07 -21.48 -26.77
N ASP A 19 -22.62 -22.67 -26.98
CA ASP A 19 -22.01 -23.70 -27.84
C ASP A 19 -21.79 -23.20 -29.27
N GLN A 20 -22.75 -22.47 -29.84
CA GLN A 20 -22.61 -21.84 -31.16
C GLN A 20 -21.50 -20.79 -31.17
N VAL A 21 -21.46 -19.88 -30.20
CA VAL A 21 -20.43 -18.83 -30.08
C VAL A 21 -19.03 -19.44 -29.98
N VAL A 22 -18.88 -20.51 -29.18
CA VAL A 22 -17.61 -21.23 -29.02
C VAL A 22 -17.21 -21.94 -30.32
N THR A 23 -18.16 -22.61 -30.97
CA THR A 23 -17.93 -23.35 -32.23
C THR A 23 -17.52 -22.42 -33.36
N ASP A 24 -18.24 -21.30 -33.49
CA ASP A 24 -18.01 -20.29 -34.53
C ASP A 24 -16.87 -19.31 -34.18
N LYS A 25 -16.27 -19.45 -32.99
CA LYS A 25 -15.18 -18.61 -32.46
C LYS A 25 -15.51 -17.12 -32.49
N LEU A 26 -16.76 -16.78 -32.19
CA LEU A 26 -17.23 -15.40 -32.16
C LEU A 26 -16.72 -14.71 -30.89
N SER A 27 -15.65 -13.92 -30.99
CA SER A 27 -15.02 -13.28 -29.82
C SER A 27 -15.69 -11.97 -29.38
N GLY A 28 -16.55 -11.38 -30.23
CA GLY A 28 -17.06 -10.01 -30.05
C GLY A 28 -15.99 -8.91 -30.19
N ILE A 29 -14.72 -9.29 -30.36
CA ILE A 29 -13.58 -8.39 -30.53
C ILE A 29 -13.34 -8.24 -32.04
N PRO A 30 -13.34 -7.02 -32.61
CA PRO A 30 -13.06 -6.81 -34.03
C PRO A 30 -11.71 -7.41 -34.42
N ALA A 31 -11.63 -7.99 -35.62
CA ALA A 31 -10.46 -8.76 -36.08
C ALA A 31 -9.12 -7.99 -35.92
N ALA A 32 -9.13 -6.67 -36.19
CA ALA A 32 -7.95 -5.82 -36.06
C ALA A 32 -7.39 -5.68 -34.62
N TYR A 33 -8.16 -6.08 -33.61
CA TYR A 33 -7.78 -6.03 -32.19
C TYR A 33 -7.64 -7.41 -31.56
N GLN A 34 -7.84 -8.49 -32.33
CA GLN A 34 -7.64 -9.83 -31.81
C GLN A 34 -6.14 -10.08 -31.64
N ARG A 35 -5.76 -10.59 -30.47
CA ARG A 35 -4.37 -10.92 -30.19
C ARG A 35 -3.95 -12.12 -31.03
N GLU A 36 -2.93 -11.93 -31.85
CA GLU A 36 -2.34 -13.00 -32.67
C GLU A 36 -1.06 -13.59 -32.05
N SER A 37 -0.46 -12.90 -31.07
CA SER A 37 0.76 -13.35 -30.42
C SER A 37 0.51 -14.36 -29.30
N ASP A 38 1.37 -15.38 -29.24
CA ASP A 38 1.39 -16.34 -28.15
C ASP A 38 1.73 -15.69 -26.80
N PHE A 39 1.43 -16.40 -25.72
CA PHE A 39 1.69 -15.99 -24.34
C PHE A 39 1.91 -17.18 -23.43
N LEU A 40 2.60 -16.95 -22.31
CA LEU A 40 2.84 -17.97 -21.28
C LEU A 40 3.51 -19.24 -21.85
N GLU A 41 4.38 -19.09 -22.85
CA GLU A 41 5.06 -20.20 -23.51
C GLU A 41 6.09 -20.89 -22.60
N HIS A 42 6.59 -20.19 -21.58
CA HIS A 42 7.54 -20.77 -20.65
C HIS A 42 6.96 -22.03 -19.99
N PRO A 43 7.71 -23.15 -19.91
CA PRO A 43 7.18 -24.44 -19.45
C PRO A 43 6.48 -24.40 -18.09
N THR A 44 6.90 -23.50 -17.19
CA THR A 44 6.25 -23.28 -15.88
C THR A 44 4.74 -23.11 -15.97
N PHE A 45 4.23 -22.38 -16.96
CA PHE A 45 2.79 -22.11 -17.10
C PHE A 45 1.99 -23.30 -17.66
N ASN A 46 2.68 -24.32 -18.19
CA ASN A 46 2.05 -25.47 -18.83
C ASN A 46 2.25 -26.77 -18.04
N ARG A 47 3.13 -26.79 -17.04
CA ARG A 47 3.54 -27.99 -16.30
C ARG A 47 2.64 -28.36 -15.13
N TYR A 48 1.95 -27.40 -14.51
CA TYR A 48 1.19 -27.62 -13.27
C TYR A 48 -0.28 -27.29 -13.47
N ARG A 49 -1.01 -28.15 -14.19
CA ARG A 49 -2.40 -27.88 -14.60
C ARG A 49 -3.44 -28.64 -13.77
N SER A 50 -3.05 -29.72 -13.09
CA SER A 50 -3.91 -30.35 -12.09
C SER A 50 -3.72 -29.70 -10.72
N GLU A 51 -4.78 -29.76 -9.89
CA GLU A 51 -4.74 -29.26 -8.52
C GLU A 51 -3.60 -29.91 -7.70
N THR A 52 -3.37 -31.22 -7.88
CA THR A 52 -2.28 -31.94 -7.18
C THR A 52 -0.89 -31.47 -7.62
N GLU A 53 -0.68 -31.20 -8.90
CA GLU A 53 0.59 -30.66 -9.40
C GLU A 53 0.84 -29.25 -8.88
N MET A 54 -0.19 -28.39 -8.88
CA MET A 54 -0.12 -27.04 -8.35
C MET A 54 0.19 -27.05 -6.86
N LEU A 55 -0.51 -27.88 -6.07
CA LEU A 55 -0.26 -28.05 -4.64
C LEU A 55 1.20 -28.44 -4.37
N ARG A 56 1.74 -29.43 -5.10
CA ARG A 56 3.13 -29.85 -4.98
C ARG A 56 4.12 -28.76 -5.42
N TYR A 57 3.76 -27.98 -6.42
CA TYR A 57 4.59 -26.86 -6.88
C TYR A 57 4.67 -25.76 -5.82
N LEU A 58 3.53 -25.31 -5.29
CA LEU A 58 3.46 -24.30 -4.22
C LEU A 58 4.21 -24.76 -2.98
N LYS A 59 3.99 -26.00 -2.51
CA LYS A 59 4.71 -26.53 -1.33
C LYS A 59 6.22 -26.61 -1.53
N ARG A 60 6.67 -26.90 -2.74
CA ARG A 60 8.10 -26.92 -3.08
C ARG A 60 8.73 -25.53 -3.06
N LEU A 61 7.98 -24.49 -3.44
CA LEU A 61 8.44 -23.10 -3.34
C LEU A 61 8.46 -22.65 -1.88
N GLU A 62 7.36 -22.87 -1.15
CA GLU A 62 7.22 -22.56 0.27
C GLU A 62 8.38 -23.14 1.10
N ASN A 63 8.75 -24.40 0.85
CA ASN A 63 9.84 -25.07 1.58
C ASN A 63 11.24 -24.51 1.30
N LYS A 64 11.41 -23.61 0.32
CA LYS A 64 12.69 -22.93 0.06
C LYS A 64 12.84 -21.64 0.88
N ASP A 65 11.73 -21.11 1.40
CA ASP A 65 11.69 -19.80 2.02
C ASP A 65 11.63 -19.95 3.55
N LEU A 66 12.61 -19.35 4.23
CA LEU A 66 12.56 -19.24 5.68
C LEU A 66 11.46 -18.24 6.07
N SER A 67 10.54 -18.68 6.93
CA SER A 67 9.39 -17.89 7.39
C SER A 67 9.24 -17.92 8.91
N LEU A 68 8.33 -17.10 9.45
CA LEU A 68 8.01 -17.08 10.89
C LEU A 68 7.43 -18.40 11.42
N ALA A 69 7.02 -19.33 10.54
CA ALA A 69 6.62 -20.67 10.95
C ALA A 69 7.81 -21.55 11.38
N HIS A 70 9.04 -21.13 11.09
CA HIS A 70 10.26 -21.92 11.33
C HIS A 70 11.10 -21.36 12.49
N ALA A 71 11.38 -20.06 12.46
CA ALA A 71 12.29 -19.42 13.40
C ALA A 71 12.01 -17.91 13.51
N MET A 72 12.63 -17.28 14.51
CA MET A 72 12.70 -15.83 14.59
C MET A 72 13.44 -15.26 13.37
N ILE A 73 12.88 -14.19 12.79
CA ILE A 73 13.49 -13.41 11.71
C ILE A 73 13.78 -12.00 12.25
N PRO A 74 14.97 -11.73 12.84
CA PRO A 74 15.25 -10.50 13.57
C PRO A 74 15.70 -9.36 12.63
N LEU A 75 14.86 -8.99 11.66
CA LEU A 75 15.11 -7.86 10.78
C LEU A 75 14.79 -6.55 11.52
N GLY A 76 15.82 -5.75 11.79
CA GLY A 76 15.66 -4.41 12.37
C GLY A 76 14.77 -3.53 11.50
N SER A 77 14.00 -2.64 12.13
CA SER A 77 12.99 -1.77 11.50
C SER A 77 11.77 -2.49 10.88
N CYS A 78 11.76 -3.82 10.75
CA CYS A 78 10.66 -4.57 10.11
C CYS A 78 9.56 -5.06 11.06
N THR A 79 9.80 -5.04 12.38
CA THR A 79 8.84 -5.49 13.42
C THR A 79 8.18 -6.85 13.09
N MET A 80 9.00 -7.88 12.86
CA MET A 80 8.55 -9.24 12.54
C MET A 80 7.87 -9.95 13.73
N LYS A 81 6.67 -9.49 14.08
CA LYS A 81 5.83 -9.99 15.18
C LYS A 81 4.89 -11.12 14.71
N LEU A 82 4.10 -11.65 15.64
CA LEU A 82 3.05 -12.61 15.33
C LEU A 82 2.01 -12.00 14.36
N ASN A 83 1.64 -12.75 13.33
CA ASN A 83 0.43 -12.53 12.54
C ASN A 83 -0.59 -13.59 12.98
N ALA A 84 -1.49 -13.25 13.90
CA ALA A 84 -2.31 -14.27 14.55
C ALA A 84 -3.39 -14.78 13.59
N THR A 85 -3.68 -16.09 13.63
CA THR A 85 -4.69 -16.70 12.76
C THR A 85 -6.06 -16.03 12.89
N SER A 86 -6.46 -15.64 14.11
CA SER A 86 -7.70 -14.92 14.37
C SER A 86 -7.78 -13.56 13.67
N GLU A 87 -6.65 -12.88 13.49
CA GLU A 87 -6.54 -11.58 12.80
C GLU A 87 -6.60 -11.75 11.28
N MET A 88 -6.08 -12.88 10.76
CA MET A 88 -5.99 -13.14 9.32
C MET A 88 -7.25 -13.74 8.71
N ILE A 89 -8.03 -14.51 9.47
CA ILE A 89 -9.26 -15.17 8.98
C ILE A 89 -10.23 -14.18 8.28
N PRO A 90 -10.57 -13.02 8.88
CA PRO A 90 -11.57 -12.12 8.31
C PRO A 90 -11.22 -11.55 6.93
N VAL A 91 -9.93 -11.44 6.59
CA VAL A 91 -9.47 -10.90 5.30
C VAL A 91 -10.07 -11.67 4.11
N SER A 92 -10.34 -12.97 4.29
CA SER A 92 -10.89 -13.83 3.25
C SER A 92 -12.42 -13.92 3.23
N TRP A 93 -13.12 -13.36 4.23
CA TRP A 93 -14.58 -13.42 4.28
C TRP A 93 -15.19 -12.67 3.10
N PRO A 94 -16.21 -13.21 2.41
CA PRO A 94 -16.84 -12.54 1.28
C PRO A 94 -17.35 -11.12 1.59
N ALA A 95 -17.76 -10.87 2.83
CA ALA A 95 -18.18 -9.55 3.30
C ALA A 95 -17.04 -8.50 3.31
N PHE A 96 -15.78 -8.93 3.25
CA PHE A 96 -14.59 -8.08 3.10
C PHE A 96 -13.99 -8.22 1.68
N SER A 97 -13.76 -9.44 1.21
CA SER A 97 -12.97 -9.70 -0.01
C SER A 97 -13.73 -9.49 -1.33
N ASN A 98 -15.07 -9.54 -1.32
CA ASN A 98 -15.89 -9.48 -2.54
C ASN A 98 -16.66 -8.17 -2.71
N LEU A 99 -16.18 -7.08 -2.08
CA LEU A 99 -16.76 -5.75 -2.27
C LEU A 99 -15.99 -4.95 -3.31
N HIS A 100 -16.73 -4.34 -4.23
CA HIS A 100 -16.15 -3.38 -5.16
C HIS A 100 -15.82 -2.07 -4.42
N PRO A 101 -14.64 -1.46 -4.62
CA PRO A 101 -14.22 -0.27 -3.86
C PRO A 101 -15.10 0.96 -4.10
N PHE A 102 -15.89 0.98 -5.18
CA PHE A 102 -16.87 2.03 -5.49
C PHE A 102 -18.33 1.60 -5.30
N ALA A 103 -18.57 0.58 -4.48
CA ALA A 103 -19.93 0.19 -4.13
C ALA A 103 -20.68 1.37 -3.44
N PRO A 104 -22.00 1.50 -3.68
CA PRO A 104 -22.83 2.44 -2.95
C PRO A 104 -22.67 2.35 -1.43
N ARG A 105 -22.75 3.48 -0.73
CA ARG A 105 -22.45 3.58 0.72
C ARG A 105 -23.33 2.67 1.59
N ASP A 106 -24.57 2.46 1.18
CA ASP A 106 -25.53 1.57 1.86
C ASP A 106 -25.13 0.09 1.81
N GLN A 107 -24.27 -0.31 0.86
CA GLN A 107 -23.74 -1.68 0.74
C GLN A 107 -22.48 -1.91 1.60
N VAL A 108 -21.89 -0.86 2.16
CA VAL A 108 -20.58 -0.89 2.83
C VAL A 108 -20.62 -0.32 4.26
N ALA A 109 -21.80 -0.28 4.89
CA ALA A 109 -21.95 0.24 6.26
C ALA A 109 -21.00 -0.43 7.27
N GLY A 110 -20.78 -1.74 7.16
CA GLY A 110 -19.84 -2.47 8.02
C GLY A 110 -18.37 -2.04 7.84
N TYR A 111 -17.97 -1.71 6.60
CA TYR A 111 -16.63 -1.17 6.33
C TYR A 111 -16.44 0.21 6.95
N HIS A 112 -17.45 1.08 6.87
CA HIS A 112 -17.40 2.40 7.49
C HIS A 112 -17.25 2.27 9.01
N GLN A 113 -18.07 1.45 9.66
CA GLN A 113 -17.95 1.22 11.09
C GLN A 113 -16.55 0.72 11.47
N MET A 114 -16.03 -0.30 10.78
CA MET A 114 -14.70 -0.85 11.05
C MET A 114 -13.58 0.20 10.88
N ILE A 115 -13.64 0.99 9.81
CA ILE A 115 -12.66 2.03 9.52
C ILE A 115 -12.71 3.13 10.58
N ASP A 116 -13.91 3.58 10.96
CA ASP A 116 -14.10 4.64 11.95
C ASP A 116 -13.63 4.21 13.34
N GLU A 117 -13.93 2.97 13.75
CA GLU A 117 -13.43 2.40 15.02
C GLU A 117 -11.90 2.30 15.03
N LEU A 118 -11.29 1.79 13.95
CA LEU A 118 -9.85 1.69 13.84
C LEU A 118 -9.19 3.08 13.84
N ALA A 119 -9.76 4.06 13.13
CA ALA A 119 -9.27 5.42 13.12
C ALA A 119 -9.32 6.04 14.52
N ALA A 120 -10.40 5.82 15.28
CA ALA A 120 -10.51 6.29 16.66
C ALA A 120 -9.44 5.67 17.58
N PHE A 121 -9.17 4.37 17.45
CA PHE A 121 -8.10 3.71 18.21
C PHE A 121 -6.71 4.26 17.86
N LEU A 122 -6.45 4.53 16.58
CA LEU A 122 -5.18 5.10 16.14
C LEU A 122 -5.01 6.55 16.60
N VAL A 123 -6.08 7.35 16.63
CA VAL A 123 -6.10 8.68 17.23
C VAL A 123 -5.68 8.61 18.70
N GLU A 124 -6.30 7.73 19.49
CA GLU A 124 -5.95 7.57 20.91
C GLU A 124 -4.48 7.14 21.13
N VAL A 125 -3.97 6.23 20.30
CA VAL A 125 -2.58 5.74 20.40
C VAL A 125 -1.55 6.79 20.00
N THR A 126 -1.87 7.65 19.02
CA THR A 126 -0.91 8.59 18.43
C THR A 126 -1.03 10.02 18.96
N GLY A 127 -2.18 10.40 19.52
CA GLY A 127 -2.48 11.76 19.96
C GLY A 127 -2.76 12.74 18.83
N TYR A 128 -2.96 12.28 17.58
CA TYR A 128 -3.41 13.13 16.46
C TYR A 128 -4.92 13.37 16.50
N ASP A 129 -5.39 14.46 15.88
CA ASP A 129 -6.83 14.75 15.80
C ASP A 129 -7.58 13.86 14.78
N HIS A 130 -6.91 13.45 13.70
CA HIS A 130 -7.52 12.69 12.60
C HIS A 130 -6.52 11.76 11.91
N ILE A 131 -7.04 10.66 11.35
CA ILE A 131 -6.28 9.66 10.59
C ILE A 131 -6.86 9.53 9.17
N SER A 132 -5.99 9.52 8.17
CA SER A 132 -6.34 9.14 6.80
C SER A 132 -5.94 7.69 6.54
N MET A 133 -6.90 6.87 6.11
CA MET A 133 -6.70 5.45 5.78
C MET A 133 -6.34 5.21 4.30
N GLN A 134 -6.14 6.27 3.52
CA GLN A 134 -5.89 6.18 2.08
C GLN A 134 -4.47 5.69 1.72
N PRO A 135 -3.39 6.09 2.42
CA PRO A 135 -2.05 5.61 2.10
C PRO A 135 -1.92 4.10 2.33
N ASN A 136 -1.48 3.37 1.32
CA ASN A 136 -1.40 1.90 1.34
C ASN A 136 0.03 1.36 1.63
N SER A 137 0.96 2.24 1.99
CA SER A 137 2.31 1.89 2.44
C SER A 137 2.88 3.02 3.32
N GLY A 138 3.94 2.72 4.09
CA GLY A 138 4.64 3.74 4.90
C GLY A 138 5.16 4.91 4.06
N ALA A 139 5.81 4.62 2.92
CA ALA A 139 6.31 5.63 2.00
C ALA A 139 5.18 6.51 1.39
N GLN A 140 4.02 5.92 1.10
CA GLN A 140 2.84 6.69 0.67
C GLN A 140 2.30 7.58 1.80
N GLY A 141 2.40 7.12 3.05
CA GLY A 141 2.07 7.92 4.24
C GLY A 141 2.98 9.13 4.38
N GLU A 142 4.30 8.95 4.25
CA GLU A 142 5.29 10.03 4.24
C GLU A 142 4.98 11.06 3.14
N TYR A 143 4.75 10.58 1.90
CA TYR A 143 4.39 11.44 0.77
C TYR A 143 3.10 12.22 1.03
N ALA A 144 2.04 11.56 1.50
CA ALA A 144 0.76 12.20 1.80
C ALA A 144 0.90 13.24 2.93
N GLY A 145 1.69 12.94 3.97
CA GLY A 145 1.98 13.86 5.07
C GLY A 145 2.73 15.11 4.62
N LEU A 146 3.81 14.95 3.84
CA LEU A 146 4.54 16.08 3.26
C LEU A 146 3.65 16.90 2.32
N LEU A 147 2.82 16.24 1.50
CA LEU A 147 1.87 16.94 0.64
C LEU A 147 0.86 17.76 1.46
N ALA A 148 0.36 17.22 2.58
CA ALA A 148 -0.52 17.93 3.48
C ALA A 148 0.16 19.18 4.10
N ILE A 149 1.41 19.05 4.55
CA ILE A 149 2.21 20.19 5.05
C ILE A 149 2.35 21.27 3.97
N ARG A 150 2.69 20.89 2.74
CA ARG A 150 2.83 21.86 1.64
C ARG A 150 1.53 22.54 1.29
N ARG A 151 0.41 21.82 1.28
CA ARG A 151 -0.93 22.40 1.05
C ARG A 151 -1.33 23.35 2.16
N TYR A 152 -1.02 23.00 3.41
CA TYR A 152 -1.21 23.89 4.55
C TYR A 152 -0.38 25.18 4.40
N GLN A 153 0.92 25.09 4.12
CA GLN A 153 1.79 26.25 3.92
C GLN A 153 1.32 27.12 2.75
N ALA A 154 0.93 26.52 1.62
CA ALA A 154 0.36 27.27 0.50
C ALA A 154 -0.92 28.02 0.87
N ALA A 155 -1.79 27.44 1.68
CA ALA A 155 -3.00 28.11 2.18
C ALA A 155 -2.68 29.29 3.12
N GLN A 156 -1.52 29.29 3.77
CA GLN A 156 -1.02 30.41 4.59
C GLN A 156 -0.24 31.46 3.77
N GLY A 157 -0.11 31.30 2.45
CA GLY A 157 0.71 32.19 1.60
C GLY A 157 2.20 31.85 1.59
N GLU A 158 2.60 30.75 2.22
CA GLU A 158 3.98 30.31 2.41
C GLU A 158 4.39 29.20 1.42
N ALA A 159 3.81 29.19 0.22
CA ALA A 159 4.05 28.14 -0.79
C ALA A 159 5.51 28.04 -1.27
N HIS A 160 6.32 29.07 -1.00
CA HIS A 160 7.74 29.14 -1.31
C HIS A 160 8.62 28.26 -0.39
N ARG A 161 8.06 27.72 0.69
CA ARG A 161 8.76 26.79 1.60
C ARG A 161 8.85 25.41 0.96
N ASP A 162 10.07 24.97 0.72
CA ASP A 162 10.39 23.74 -0.01
C ASP A 162 11.60 22.98 0.55
N VAL A 163 12.22 23.44 1.64
CA VAL A 163 13.34 22.76 2.30
C VAL A 163 12.84 21.73 3.31
N CYS A 164 13.28 20.48 3.18
CA CYS A 164 13.02 19.40 4.13
C CYS A 164 14.32 18.99 4.82
N LEU A 165 14.40 19.15 6.14
CA LEU A 165 15.52 18.68 6.94
C LEU A 165 15.34 17.20 7.26
N ILE A 166 16.36 16.38 6.99
CA ILE A 166 16.30 14.92 7.19
C ILE A 166 17.60 14.45 7.86
N PRO A 167 17.55 13.85 9.06
CA PRO A 167 18.72 13.25 9.69
C PRO A 167 19.38 12.19 8.80
N SER A 168 20.71 12.09 8.83
CA SER A 168 21.47 11.10 8.06
C SER A 168 21.14 9.65 8.44
N SER A 169 20.57 9.44 9.62
CA SER A 169 20.08 8.14 10.11
C SER A 169 18.68 7.75 9.59
N ALA A 170 17.97 8.63 8.90
CA ALA A 170 16.61 8.37 8.45
C ALA A 170 16.52 7.18 7.47
N HIS A 171 15.34 6.55 7.42
CA HIS A 171 15.07 5.52 6.42
C HIS A 171 15.14 6.11 5.00
N GLY A 172 15.60 5.31 4.03
CA GLY A 172 15.82 5.78 2.65
C GLY A 172 14.55 6.23 1.92
N THR A 173 13.36 5.89 2.44
CA THR A 173 12.08 6.40 1.91
C THR A 173 11.91 7.88 2.20
N ASN A 174 12.39 8.40 3.33
CA ASN A 174 12.22 9.80 3.71
C ASN A 174 12.75 10.78 2.64
N PRO A 175 14.03 10.72 2.22
CA PRO A 175 14.54 11.61 1.18
C PRO A 175 13.89 11.35 -0.19
N ALA A 176 13.50 10.10 -0.49
CA ALA A 176 12.80 9.77 -1.73
C ALA A 176 11.40 10.41 -1.79
N SER A 177 10.63 10.32 -0.70
CA SER A 177 9.30 10.92 -0.54
C SER A 177 9.36 12.45 -0.68
N ALA A 178 10.36 13.10 -0.07
CA ALA A 178 10.59 14.53 -0.20
C ALA A 178 10.99 14.93 -1.64
N ALA A 179 11.88 14.17 -2.28
CA ALA A 179 12.29 14.41 -3.66
C ALA A 179 11.12 14.24 -4.66
N MET A 180 10.21 13.29 -4.42
CA MET A 180 8.98 13.13 -5.22
C MET A 180 8.08 14.37 -5.21
N LEU A 181 8.15 15.18 -4.15
CA LEU A 181 7.45 16.46 -4.05
C LEU A 181 8.30 17.65 -4.50
N SER A 182 9.46 17.40 -5.12
CA SER A 182 10.43 18.42 -5.54
C SER A 182 10.86 19.33 -4.38
N MET A 183 10.98 18.77 -3.17
CA MET A 183 11.55 19.47 -2.02
C MET A 183 13.08 19.42 -2.07
N GLU A 184 13.73 20.48 -1.58
CA GLU A 184 15.16 20.50 -1.36
C GLU A 184 15.48 19.71 -0.08
N VAL A 185 16.10 18.54 -0.22
CA VAL A 185 16.51 17.71 0.90
C VAL A 185 17.83 18.22 1.46
N VAL A 186 17.82 18.64 2.71
CA VAL A 186 19.02 19.05 3.46
C VAL A 186 19.26 18.02 4.56
N VAL A 187 20.38 17.31 4.44
CA VAL A 187 20.78 16.30 5.43
C VAL A 187 21.15 17.00 6.74
N VAL A 188 20.73 16.47 7.88
CA VAL A 188 21.16 16.87 9.23
C VAL A 188 22.08 15.77 9.77
N GLU A 189 23.22 16.18 10.35
CA GLU A 189 24.20 15.24 10.88
C GLU A 189 23.69 14.53 12.14
N CYS A 190 24.34 13.41 12.48
CA CYS A 190 24.15 12.73 13.74
C CYS A 190 25.42 12.83 14.60
N ASP A 191 25.25 12.88 15.91
CA ASP A 191 26.37 12.89 16.85
C ASP A 191 27.09 11.52 16.91
N ALA A 192 28.19 11.44 17.67
CA ALA A 192 28.97 10.21 17.82
C ALA A 192 28.19 9.05 18.48
N ASN A 193 27.06 9.33 19.13
CA ASN A 193 26.19 8.35 19.76
C ASN A 193 25.01 7.94 18.85
N GLY A 194 24.89 8.52 17.66
CA GLY A 194 23.83 8.25 16.69
C GLY A 194 22.53 9.01 16.96
N ASN A 195 22.55 10.04 17.82
CA ASN A 195 21.43 10.96 18.01
C ASN A 195 21.45 12.04 16.92
N ILE A 196 20.35 12.77 16.75
CA ILE A 196 20.33 13.95 15.88
C ILE A 196 21.25 15.03 16.48
N ASP A 197 22.16 15.59 15.68
CA ASP A 197 22.96 16.73 16.09
C ASP A 197 22.07 17.98 16.15
N LEU A 198 21.64 18.37 17.35
CA LEU A 198 20.75 19.51 17.57
C LEU A 198 21.41 20.85 17.24
N GLU A 199 22.74 20.97 17.34
CA GLU A 199 23.47 22.19 16.95
C GLU A 199 23.44 22.33 15.43
N ASP A 200 23.72 21.23 14.71
CA ASP A 200 23.63 21.19 13.25
C ASP A 200 22.20 21.40 12.74
N LEU A 201 21.21 20.76 13.38
CA LEU A 201 19.79 20.96 13.10
C LEU A 201 19.40 22.44 13.25
N THR A 202 19.77 23.05 14.38
CA THR A 202 19.48 24.46 14.67
C THR A 202 20.13 25.38 13.63
N ARG A 203 21.41 25.13 13.31
CA ARG A 203 22.15 25.90 12.31
C ARG A 203 21.50 25.81 10.93
N LYS A 204 21.15 24.61 10.47
CA LYS A 204 20.50 24.39 9.16
C LYS A 204 19.08 24.96 9.14
N ALA A 205 18.33 24.84 10.22
CA ALA A 205 17.01 25.46 10.35
C ALA A 205 17.09 27.00 10.27
N GLN A 206 18.09 27.63 10.90
CA GLN A 206 18.32 29.07 10.79
C GLN A 206 18.74 29.47 9.37
N GLN A 207 19.69 28.74 8.78
CA GLN A 207 20.19 28.97 7.42
C GLN A 207 19.07 28.91 6.37
N HIS A 208 18.12 27.98 6.52
CA HIS A 208 17.01 27.78 5.59
C HIS A 208 15.69 28.37 6.08
N SER A 209 15.68 29.21 7.12
CA SER A 209 14.47 29.65 7.84
C SER A 209 13.35 30.23 6.97
N GLU A 210 13.69 30.99 5.92
CA GLU A 210 12.72 31.54 4.96
C GLU A 210 12.07 30.46 4.08
N ARG A 211 12.79 29.39 3.76
CA ARG A 211 12.31 28.29 2.88
C ARG A 211 12.00 27.00 3.63
N LEU A 212 12.21 26.96 4.94
CA LEU A 212 12.05 25.76 5.76
C LEU A 212 10.59 25.30 5.74
N SER A 213 10.34 24.11 5.20
CA SER A 213 9.02 23.50 5.11
C SER A 213 8.78 22.48 6.22
N ALA A 214 9.69 21.52 6.40
CA ALA A 214 9.47 20.41 7.32
C ALA A 214 10.80 19.83 7.84
N VAL A 215 10.68 19.05 8.93
CA VAL A 215 11.70 18.13 9.40
C VAL A 215 11.09 16.73 9.46
N MET A 216 11.80 15.72 8.96
CA MET A 216 11.37 14.32 9.05
C MET A 216 12.20 13.60 10.10
N ILE A 217 11.59 13.27 11.23
CA ILE A 217 12.24 12.55 12.33
C ILE A 217 11.66 11.15 12.48
N THR A 218 12.47 10.22 12.96
CA THR A 218 12.04 8.86 13.34
C THR A 218 12.26 8.70 14.83
N TYR A 219 11.22 8.36 15.58
CA TYR A 219 11.30 8.22 17.03
C TYR A 219 10.69 6.89 17.51
N PRO A 220 11.42 6.04 18.25
CA PRO A 220 12.87 6.14 18.52
C PRO A 220 13.68 6.09 17.21
N SER A 221 14.95 6.50 17.27
CA SER A 221 15.80 6.58 16.07
C SER A 221 15.97 5.22 15.40
N THR A 222 16.45 5.20 14.14
CA THR A 222 16.73 3.95 13.41
C THR A 222 17.84 3.10 14.06
N HIS A 223 18.61 3.69 14.98
CA HIS A 223 19.55 2.99 15.85
C HIS A 223 18.87 2.25 17.03
N GLY A 224 17.55 2.42 17.22
CA GLY A 224 16.79 1.82 18.31
C GLY A 224 16.98 2.53 19.66
N VAL A 225 17.42 3.79 19.64
CA VAL A 225 17.70 4.59 20.84
C VAL A 225 16.62 5.65 21.02
N PHE A 226 16.12 5.79 22.24
CA PHE A 226 15.27 6.92 22.63
C PHE A 226 16.16 8.13 22.93
N GLU A 227 16.10 9.13 22.05
CA GLU A 227 16.79 10.39 22.26
C GLU A 227 16.15 11.15 23.42
N SER A 228 16.96 11.63 24.37
CA SER A 228 16.48 12.32 25.58
C SER A 228 15.97 13.74 25.29
N HIS A 229 16.37 14.30 24.15
CA HIS A 229 15.96 15.61 23.65
C HIS A 229 15.77 15.50 22.13
N VAL A 230 14.57 15.79 21.64
CA VAL A 230 14.19 15.92 20.22
C VAL A 230 13.32 17.15 20.08
#